data_AF-W7T3Z3-F1
#
_entry.id   AF-W7T3Z3-F1
#
_cell.length_a   1.000
_cell.length_b   1.000
_cell.length_c   1.000
_cell.angle_alpha   90.00
_cell.angle_beta   90.00
_cell.angle_gamma   90.00
#
_symmetry.space_group_name_H-M   'P 1'
#
loop_
_entity.id
_entity.type
_entity.pdbx_description
1 polymer ?
#
loop_
_entity_poly.entity_id
_entity_poly.type
_entity_poly.pdbx_seq_one_letter_code
_entity_poly.pdbx_strand_id
1 'polypeptide(L)'
;MSFTESVNPSPDARAGREFFESQLVRLGLTPSQINEQPLDQLRRSLVDINDAIAHPDNFGVLKVRYTPRMSALLGGADSAHVEVGILSVLLERRSLINERIRALELGDEVAGIREKLAEVGSDADVRAELERQLEEKRAAEQAAASAAQAATEAQLRAEAELKLEMQAKKAQIYLSWLQREPVAVLVGGVLLVVLAGVLIVAMFTGVPVAEIVSSAFLLILGYFFGQASSRSTNSS
;
A
#
# COMPACT_ATOMS: atom_id res chain seq x y z
N MET A 1 -11.82 -4.30 -24.30
CA MET A 1 -10.98 -4.98 -23.30
C MET A 1 -10.81 -4.02 -22.15
N SER A 2 -11.43 -4.32 -21.02
CA SER A 2 -11.49 -3.44 -19.85
C SER A 2 -10.21 -3.58 -19.04
N PHE A 3 -9.33 -2.59 -19.12
CA PHE A 3 -8.18 -2.44 -18.22
C PHE A 3 -8.68 -1.82 -16.91
N THR A 4 -9.28 -2.65 -16.05
CA THR A 4 -9.35 -2.35 -14.63
C THR A 4 -8.47 -3.36 -13.94
N GLU A 5 -7.16 -3.15 -14.05
CA GLU A 5 -6.20 -3.77 -13.15
C GLU A 5 -6.54 -3.28 -11.75
N SER A 6 -7.24 -4.13 -11.00
CA SER A 6 -7.64 -3.83 -9.64
C SER A 6 -6.39 -3.79 -8.77
N VAL A 7 -5.77 -2.61 -8.69
CA VAL A 7 -4.91 -2.23 -7.56
C VAL A 7 -5.78 -2.46 -6.34
N ASN A 8 -5.61 -3.60 -5.68
CA ASN A 8 -6.46 -4.01 -4.59
C ASN A 8 -6.23 -3.00 -3.47
N PRO A 9 -7.17 -2.07 -3.27
CA PRO A 9 -6.87 -0.92 -2.44
C PRO A 9 -6.81 -1.40 -1.00
N SER A 10 -5.88 -0.85 -0.21
CA SER A 10 -5.74 -1.20 1.20
C SER A 10 -7.12 -1.13 1.89
N PRO A 11 -7.40 -2.00 2.88
CA PRO A 11 -8.68 -1.98 3.59
C PRO A 11 -9.05 -0.57 4.11
N ASP A 12 -8.05 0.23 4.45
CA ASP A 12 -8.19 1.62 4.89
C ASP A 12 -8.67 2.56 3.76
N ALA A 13 -8.21 2.33 2.52
CA ALA A 13 -8.67 3.07 1.34
C ALA A 13 -10.11 2.71 0.94
N ARG A 14 -10.60 1.50 1.29
CA ARG A 14 -12.02 1.13 1.10
C ARG A 14 -12.93 1.86 2.09
N ALA A 15 -12.55 1.87 3.38
CA ALA A 15 -13.30 2.57 4.41
C ALA A 15 -13.36 4.10 4.17
N GLY A 16 -12.26 4.70 3.70
CA GLY A 16 -12.24 6.11 3.33
C GLY A 16 -13.20 6.44 2.18
N ARG A 17 -13.25 5.59 1.14
CA ARG A 17 -14.16 5.80 -0.01
C ARG A 17 -15.62 5.80 0.41
N GLU A 18 -16.07 4.81 1.16
CA GLU A 18 -17.47 4.71 1.60
C GLU A 18 -17.90 5.93 2.44
N PHE A 19 -17.00 6.45 3.27
CA PHE A 19 -17.26 7.62 4.09
C PHE A 19 -17.48 8.89 3.25
N PHE A 20 -16.63 9.11 2.25
CA PHE A 20 -16.69 10.32 1.41
C PHE A 20 -17.69 10.21 0.25
N GLU A 21 -18.20 9.02 -0.08
CA GLU A 21 -19.12 8.87 -1.22
C GLU A 21 -20.40 9.68 -1.08
N SER A 22 -20.96 9.80 0.12
CA SER A 22 -22.15 10.63 0.34
C SER A 22 -21.96 12.10 -0.04
N GLN A 23 -20.73 12.61 0.06
CA GLN A 23 -20.36 13.97 -0.30
C GLN A 23 -20.11 14.07 -1.82
N LEU A 24 -19.47 13.06 -2.41
CA LEU A 24 -19.24 12.97 -3.86
C LEU A 24 -20.54 12.84 -4.66
N VAL A 25 -21.55 12.15 -4.13
CA VAL A 25 -22.91 12.08 -4.72
C VAL A 25 -23.51 13.48 -4.88
N ARG A 26 -23.35 14.35 -3.87
CA ARG A 26 -23.87 15.73 -3.92
C ARG A 26 -23.15 16.59 -4.94
N LEU A 27 -21.87 16.33 -5.16
CA LEU A 27 -21.05 17.01 -6.16
C LEU A 27 -21.21 16.41 -7.57
N GLY A 28 -21.97 15.32 -7.74
CA GLY A 28 -22.10 14.65 -9.02
C GLY A 28 -20.82 13.92 -9.46
N LEU A 29 -19.92 13.60 -8.53
CA LEU A 29 -18.59 13.06 -8.80
C LEU A 29 -18.50 11.54 -8.54
N THR A 30 -19.63 10.84 -8.48
CA THR A 30 -19.57 9.37 -8.41
C THR A 30 -19.14 8.78 -9.74
N PRO A 31 -18.53 7.58 -9.77
CA PRO A 31 -18.11 6.94 -11.02
C PRO A 31 -19.24 6.81 -12.04
N SER A 32 -20.44 6.43 -11.58
CA SER A 32 -21.64 6.33 -12.41
C SER A 32 -22.05 7.67 -13.02
N GLN A 33 -22.07 8.73 -12.21
CA GLN A 33 -22.45 10.06 -12.69
C GLN A 33 -21.41 10.61 -13.67
N ILE A 34 -20.12 10.43 -13.41
CA ILE A 34 -19.04 10.83 -14.32
C ILE A 34 -19.20 10.15 -15.69
N ASN A 35 -19.58 8.87 -15.71
CA ASN A 35 -19.73 8.15 -16.97
C ASN A 35 -20.92 8.63 -17.82
N GLU A 36 -21.99 9.07 -17.16
CA GLU A 36 -23.24 9.54 -17.79
C GLU A 36 -23.21 11.03 -18.18
N GLN A 37 -22.28 11.82 -17.62
CA GLN A 37 -22.19 13.25 -17.90
C GLN A 37 -21.73 13.54 -19.34
N PRO A 38 -22.36 14.51 -20.04
CA PRO A 38 -21.87 15.03 -21.31
C PRO A 38 -20.62 15.90 -21.13
N LEU A 39 -19.89 16.13 -22.22
CA LEU A 39 -18.60 16.82 -22.24
C LEU A 39 -18.60 18.17 -21.49
N ASP A 40 -19.63 19.00 -21.72
CA ASP A 40 -19.75 20.32 -21.09
C ASP A 40 -19.99 20.26 -19.57
N GLN A 41 -20.61 19.18 -19.09
CA GLN A 41 -20.79 18.95 -17.66
C GLN A 41 -19.49 18.42 -17.05
N LEU A 42 -18.80 17.50 -17.72
CA LEU A 42 -17.50 16.98 -17.25
C LEU A 42 -16.44 18.07 -17.10
N ARG A 43 -16.41 19.06 -18.01
CA ARG A 43 -15.50 20.21 -17.88
C ARG A 43 -15.81 21.05 -16.64
N ARG A 44 -17.08 21.21 -16.28
CA ARG A 44 -17.49 21.90 -15.04
C ARG A 44 -17.15 21.07 -13.80
N SER A 45 -17.46 19.77 -13.82
CA SER A 45 -17.05 18.83 -12.77
C SER A 45 -15.54 18.82 -12.55
N LEU A 46 -14.74 19.03 -13.61
CA LEU A 46 -13.28 19.16 -13.51
C LEU A 46 -12.84 20.46 -12.80
N VAL A 47 -13.59 21.56 -12.94
CA VAL A 47 -13.32 22.79 -12.18
C VAL A 47 -13.66 22.56 -10.71
N ASP A 48 -14.84 22.00 -10.44
CA ASP A 48 -15.32 21.74 -9.08
C ASP A 48 -14.40 20.78 -8.32
N ILE A 49 -13.90 19.73 -9.00
CA ILE A 49 -12.97 18.78 -8.38
C ILE A 49 -11.59 19.39 -8.14
N ASN A 50 -11.11 20.28 -9.01
CA ASN A 50 -9.84 20.96 -8.80
C ASN A 50 -9.93 21.94 -7.62
N ASP A 51 -11.07 22.61 -7.46
CA ASP A 51 -11.34 23.46 -6.29
C ASP A 51 -11.38 22.63 -4.99
N ALA A 52 -12.06 21.48 -5.02
CA ALA A 52 -12.06 20.53 -3.91
C ALA A 52 -10.67 19.98 -3.57
N ILE A 53 -9.82 19.75 -4.58
CA ILE A 53 -8.42 19.32 -4.40
C ILE A 53 -7.56 20.45 -3.79
N ALA A 54 -7.84 21.71 -4.12
CA ALA A 54 -7.14 22.86 -3.56
C ALA A 54 -7.51 23.10 -2.09
N HIS A 55 -8.71 22.68 -1.68
CA HIS A 55 -9.24 22.85 -0.33
C HIS A 55 -9.72 21.52 0.31
N PRO A 56 -8.82 20.53 0.47
CA PRO A 56 -9.20 19.19 0.96
C PRO A 56 -9.66 19.21 2.43
N ASP A 57 -9.24 20.20 3.21
CA ASP A 57 -9.60 20.36 4.62
C ASP A 57 -11.11 20.58 4.84
N ASN A 58 -11.83 21.06 3.83
CA ASN A 58 -13.28 21.31 3.89
C ASN A 58 -14.11 20.02 4.03
N PHE A 59 -13.52 18.85 3.74
CA PHE A 59 -14.20 17.55 3.74
C PHE A 59 -13.99 16.77 5.04
N GLY A 60 -13.09 17.24 5.91
CA GLY A 60 -12.68 16.54 7.14
C GLY A 60 -11.73 15.36 6.89
N VAL A 61 -11.24 14.77 7.99
CA VAL A 61 -10.31 13.63 7.97
C VAL A 61 -10.90 12.42 8.69
N LEU A 62 -10.79 11.23 8.08
CA LEU A 62 -11.17 9.97 8.73
C LEU A 62 -9.96 9.43 9.51
N LYS A 63 -10.05 9.42 10.84
CA LYS A 63 -9.03 8.84 11.72
C LYS A 63 -9.32 7.35 11.93
N VAL A 64 -8.56 6.48 11.27
CA VAL A 64 -8.70 5.03 11.45
C VAL A 64 -7.73 4.58 12.54
N ARG A 65 -8.27 4.02 13.62
CA ARG A 65 -7.46 3.48 14.73
C ARG A 65 -6.94 2.09 14.36
N TYR A 66 -5.66 1.98 14.07
CA TYR A 66 -5.04 0.68 13.85
C TYR A 66 -4.63 0.09 15.21
N THR A 67 -5.28 -1.00 15.60
CA THR A 67 -4.91 -1.73 16.82
C THR A 67 -4.16 -2.99 16.39
N PRO A 68 -2.82 -3.00 16.37
CA PRO A 68 -2.08 -4.22 16.04
C PRO A 68 -2.39 -5.27 17.10
N ARG A 69 -2.95 -6.41 16.66
CA ARG A 69 -3.42 -7.53 17.50
C ARG A 69 -2.32 -8.20 18.34
N MET A 70 -1.07 -7.73 18.28
CA MET A 70 0.09 -8.24 19.02
C MET A 70 0.54 -7.37 20.21
N SER A 71 0.05 -6.14 20.37
CA SER A 71 0.55 -5.23 21.42
C SER A 71 -0.12 -5.37 22.79
N ALA A 72 -1.01 -6.36 22.98
CA ALA A 72 -1.73 -6.53 24.24
C ALA A 72 -0.88 -7.13 25.38
N LEU A 73 0.36 -7.57 25.12
CA LEU A 73 1.23 -8.23 26.11
C LEU A 73 2.41 -7.39 26.60
N LEU A 74 2.64 -6.19 26.06
CA LEU A 74 3.69 -5.28 26.53
C LEU A 74 3.07 -3.91 26.74
N GLY A 75 2.97 -3.48 28.01
CA GLY A 75 2.36 -2.21 28.41
C GLY A 75 3.02 -1.02 27.71
N GLY A 76 2.27 -0.40 26.79
CA GLY A 76 2.73 0.72 25.98
C GLY A 76 1.84 0.89 24.75
N ALA A 77 0.55 1.14 24.96
CA ALA A 77 -0.42 1.26 23.88
C ALA A 77 -0.40 2.65 23.24
N ASP A 78 0.63 2.93 22.43
CA ASP A 78 0.54 4.00 21.43
C ASP A 78 -0.17 3.43 20.21
N SER A 79 -1.50 3.61 20.15
CA SER A 79 -2.26 3.24 18.96
C SER A 79 -1.89 4.19 17.82
N ALA A 80 -1.23 3.67 16.79
CA ALA A 80 -0.98 4.39 15.55
C ALA A 80 -2.32 4.71 14.87
N HIS A 81 -2.58 5.98 14.61
CA HIS A 81 -3.73 6.44 13.85
C HIS A 81 -3.27 6.68 12.41
N VAL A 82 -3.98 6.10 11.44
CA VAL A 82 -3.79 6.43 10.04
C VAL A 82 -4.88 7.41 9.66
N GLU A 83 -4.50 8.63 9.25
CA GLU A 83 -5.43 9.64 8.78
C GLU A 83 -5.63 9.44 7.27
N VAL A 84 -6.84 9.00 6.89
CA VAL A 84 -7.23 8.87 5.48
C VAL A 84 -8.01 10.14 5.12
N GLY A 85 -7.37 11.04 4.37
CA GLY A 85 -7.99 12.24 3.82
C GLY A 85 -8.72 12.00 2.51
N ILE A 86 -9.63 12.90 2.14
CA ILE A 86 -10.42 12.79 0.89
C ILE A 86 -9.58 12.94 -0.38
N LEU A 87 -8.39 13.54 -0.27
CA LEU A 87 -7.55 13.91 -1.41
C LEU A 87 -7.27 12.73 -2.35
N SER A 88 -7.00 11.54 -1.79
CA SER A 88 -6.77 10.34 -2.58
C SER A 88 -7.97 9.99 -3.47
N VAL A 89 -9.19 10.12 -2.93
CA VAL A 89 -10.43 9.88 -3.65
C VAL A 89 -10.68 10.96 -4.71
N LEU A 90 -10.42 12.24 -4.40
CA LEU A 90 -10.56 13.32 -5.38
C LEU A 90 -9.60 13.18 -6.56
N LEU A 91 -8.35 12.78 -6.31
CA LEU A 91 -7.39 12.53 -7.39
C LEU A 91 -7.82 11.37 -8.30
N GLU A 92 -8.37 10.30 -7.71
CA GLU A 92 -8.95 9.17 -8.46
C GLU A 92 -10.10 9.66 -9.35
N ARG A 93 -11.06 10.42 -8.80
CA ARG A 93 -12.20 10.96 -9.55
C ARG A 93 -11.77 11.94 -10.65
N ARG A 94 -10.73 12.75 -10.42
CA ARG A 94 -10.17 13.65 -11.44
C ARG A 94 -9.58 12.86 -12.61
N SER A 95 -8.91 11.74 -12.34
CA SER A 95 -8.40 10.85 -13.38
C SER A 95 -9.54 10.32 -14.25
N LEU A 96 -10.62 9.84 -13.63
CA LEU A 96 -11.80 9.31 -14.34
C LEU A 96 -12.47 10.37 -15.23
N ILE A 97 -12.61 11.62 -14.73
CA ILE A 97 -13.18 12.72 -15.53
C ILE A 97 -12.33 12.99 -16.77
N ASN A 98 -11.00 13.08 -16.61
CA ASN A 98 -10.10 13.32 -17.73
C ASN A 98 -10.12 12.19 -18.76
N GLU A 99 -10.16 10.94 -18.30
CA GLU A 99 -10.27 9.77 -19.17
C GLU A 99 -11.57 9.80 -19.97
N ARG A 100 -12.69 10.13 -19.33
CA ARG A 100 -13.99 10.25 -19.99
C ARG A 100 -14.04 11.40 -20.99
N ILE A 101 -13.48 12.56 -20.66
CA ILE A 101 -13.35 13.71 -21.58
C ILE A 101 -12.60 13.29 -22.83
N ARG A 102 -11.43 12.65 -22.69
CA ARG A 102 -10.64 12.17 -23.84
C ARG A 102 -11.43 11.18 -24.69
N ALA A 103 -12.15 10.25 -24.06
CA ALA A 103 -12.95 9.27 -24.77
C ALA A 103 -14.10 9.91 -25.59
N LEU A 104 -14.73 10.96 -25.06
CA LEU A 104 -15.77 11.71 -25.76
C LEU A 104 -15.19 12.58 -26.88
N GLU A 105 -14.08 13.29 -26.64
CA GLU A 105 -13.41 14.10 -27.66
C GLU A 105 -12.94 13.27 -28.86
N LEU A 106 -12.39 12.07 -28.62
CA LEU A 106 -12.03 11.13 -29.68
C LEU A 106 -13.26 10.61 -30.44
N GLY A 107 -14.37 10.38 -29.73
CA GLY A 107 -15.64 9.98 -30.33
C GLY A 107 -16.21 11.05 -31.26
N ASP A 108 -16.22 12.30 -30.81
CA ASP A 108 -16.69 13.46 -31.57
C ASP A 108 -15.78 13.76 -32.76
N GLU A 109 -14.46 13.63 -32.62
CA GLU A 109 -13.50 13.81 -33.71
C GLU A 109 -13.71 12.76 -34.82
N VAL A 110 -13.89 11.49 -34.44
CA VAL A 110 -14.16 10.39 -35.38
C VAL A 110 -15.55 10.53 -36.04
N ALA A 111 -16.55 10.97 -35.29
CA ALA A 111 -17.89 11.26 -35.82
C ALA A 111 -17.84 12.40 -36.86
N GLY A 112 -17.13 13.49 -36.54
CA GLY A 112 -16.93 14.61 -37.46
C GLY A 112 -16.14 14.24 -38.72
N ILE A 113 -15.14 13.35 -38.60
CA ILE A 113 -14.43 12.81 -39.77
C ILE A 113 -15.38 11.96 -40.64
N ARG A 114 -16.23 11.13 -40.03
CA ARG A 114 -17.22 10.32 -40.78
C ARG A 114 -18.30 11.16 -41.44
N GLU A 115 -18.74 12.23 -40.79
CA GLU A 115 -19.71 13.17 -41.34
C GLU A 115 -19.12 13.92 -42.53
N LYS A 116 -17.89 14.44 -42.40
CA LYS A 116 -17.15 15.03 -43.53
C LYS A 116 -16.93 14.01 -44.66
N LEU A 117 -16.68 12.74 -44.34
CA LEU A 117 -16.54 11.67 -45.33
C LEU A 117 -17.87 11.36 -46.07
N ALA A 118 -19.01 11.56 -45.40
CA ALA A 118 -20.34 11.40 -45.98
C ALA A 118 -20.75 12.63 -46.82
N GLU A 119 -20.30 13.83 -46.42
CA GLU A 119 -20.57 15.09 -47.10
C GLU A 119 -19.72 15.27 -48.37
N VAL A 120 -18.47 14.79 -48.38
CA VAL A 120 -17.53 14.84 -49.52
C VAL A 120 -17.82 13.71 -50.54
N GLY A 121 -19.08 13.55 -50.93
CA GLY A 121 -19.50 12.53 -51.91
C GLY A 121 -18.53 12.37 -53.09
N SER A 122 -18.03 11.14 -53.27
CA SER A 122 -17.32 10.61 -54.45
C SER A 122 -15.99 11.26 -54.88
N ASP A 123 -15.29 12.00 -54.02
CA ASP A 123 -13.92 12.43 -54.34
C ASP A 123 -12.89 11.37 -53.88
N ALA A 124 -12.37 10.60 -54.85
CA ALA A 124 -11.49 9.46 -54.59
C ALA A 124 -10.19 9.86 -53.87
N ASP A 125 -9.66 11.05 -54.17
CA ASP A 125 -8.42 11.56 -53.57
C ASP A 125 -8.59 11.94 -52.09
N VAL A 126 -9.75 12.48 -51.70
CA VAL A 126 -10.02 12.84 -50.30
C VAL A 126 -10.24 11.59 -49.45
N ARG A 127 -10.86 10.55 -50.02
CA ARG A 127 -10.96 9.22 -49.38
C ARG A 127 -9.59 8.59 -49.16
N ALA A 128 -8.71 8.64 -50.16
CA ALA A 128 -7.36 8.09 -50.06
C ALA A 128 -6.53 8.78 -48.97
N GLU A 129 -6.61 10.12 -48.87
CA GLU A 129 -5.89 10.87 -47.83
C GLU A 129 -6.45 10.60 -46.42
N LEU A 130 -7.77 10.45 -46.27
CA LEU A 130 -8.40 10.11 -44.99
C LEU A 130 -8.09 8.67 -44.54
N GLU A 131 -8.05 7.71 -45.47
CA GLU A 131 -7.60 6.34 -45.19
C GLU A 131 -6.13 6.30 -44.76
N ARG A 132 -5.28 7.09 -45.42
CA ARG A 132 -3.86 7.24 -45.06
C ARG A 132 -3.69 7.79 -43.64
N GLN A 133 -4.46 8.82 -43.27
CA GLN A 133 -4.42 9.40 -41.92
C GLN A 133 -4.94 8.42 -40.86
N LEU A 134 -5.94 7.59 -41.19
CA LEU A 134 -6.45 6.55 -40.30
C LEU A 134 -5.43 5.42 -40.07
N GLU A 135 -4.72 4.98 -41.11
CA GLU A 135 -3.65 4.00 -40.96
C GLU A 135 -2.48 4.55 -40.14
N GLU A 136 -2.07 5.79 -40.40
CA GLU A 136 -0.99 6.44 -39.65
C GLU A 136 -1.33 6.55 -38.16
N LYS A 137 -2.55 6.97 -37.82
CA LYS A 137 -3.02 7.02 -36.42
C LYS A 137 -3.10 5.64 -35.78
N ARG A 138 -3.57 4.61 -36.49
CA ARG A 138 -3.60 3.23 -35.97
C ARG A 138 -2.19 2.68 -35.73
N ALA A 139 -1.26 2.93 -36.63
CA ALA A 139 0.14 2.52 -36.46
C ALA A 139 0.78 3.23 -35.24
N ALA A 140 0.49 4.52 -35.06
CA ALA A 140 0.92 5.27 -33.89
C ALA A 140 0.32 4.74 -32.58
N GLU A 141 -0.97 4.39 -32.56
CA GLU A 141 -1.61 3.76 -31.39
C GLU A 141 -1.02 2.39 -31.07
N GLN A 142 -0.74 1.56 -32.08
CA GLN A 142 -0.10 0.25 -31.87
C GLN A 142 1.32 0.39 -31.32
N ALA A 143 2.10 1.36 -31.82
CA ALA A 143 3.43 1.66 -31.31
C ALA A 143 3.39 2.23 -29.88
N ALA A 144 2.41 3.08 -29.57
CA ALA A 144 2.21 3.61 -28.23
C ALA A 144 1.77 2.52 -27.25
N ALA A 145 0.90 1.60 -27.67
CA ALA A 145 0.45 0.46 -26.86
C ALA A 145 1.60 -0.51 -26.56
N SER A 146 2.45 -0.82 -27.55
CA SER A 146 3.61 -1.69 -27.33
C SER A 146 4.67 -1.02 -26.45
N ALA A 147 4.90 0.29 -26.60
CA ALA A 147 5.78 1.06 -25.72
C ALA A 147 5.24 1.13 -24.28
N ALA A 148 3.92 1.31 -24.10
CA ALA A 148 3.28 1.31 -22.79
C ALA A 148 3.39 -0.06 -22.10
N GLN A 149 3.21 -1.16 -22.85
CA GLN A 149 3.41 -2.51 -22.33
C GLN A 149 4.86 -2.74 -21.90
N ALA A 150 5.84 -2.35 -22.74
CA ALA A 150 7.26 -2.46 -22.39
C ALA A 150 7.65 -1.62 -21.16
N ALA A 151 7.09 -0.41 -21.03
CA ALA A 151 7.32 0.45 -19.88
C ALA A 151 6.72 -0.13 -18.58
N THR A 152 5.52 -0.74 -18.68
CA THR A 152 4.86 -1.39 -17.55
C THR A 152 5.65 -2.62 -17.09
N GLU A 153 6.12 -3.45 -18.01
CA GLU A 153 6.99 -4.59 -17.68
C GLU A 153 8.31 -4.15 -17.05
N ALA A 154 8.92 -3.07 -17.55
CA ALA A 154 10.15 -2.52 -16.99
C ALA A 154 9.93 -2.00 -15.56
N GLN A 155 8.81 -1.32 -15.29
CA GLN A 155 8.44 -0.88 -13.94
C GLN A 155 8.21 -2.06 -12.99
N LEU A 156 7.48 -3.09 -13.43
CA LEU A 156 7.26 -4.30 -12.63
C LEU A 156 8.56 -5.00 -12.26
N ARG A 157 9.52 -5.08 -13.20
CA ARG A 157 10.86 -5.62 -12.93
C ARG A 157 11.64 -4.77 -11.93
N ALA A 158 11.66 -3.46 -12.12
CA ALA A 158 12.34 -2.54 -11.20
C ALA A 158 11.75 -2.61 -9.78
N GLU A 159 10.42 -2.71 -9.65
CA GLU A 159 9.79 -2.90 -8.35
C GLU A 159 10.12 -4.25 -7.71
N ALA A 160 10.18 -5.32 -8.50
CA ALA A 160 10.55 -6.64 -8.00
C ALA A 160 11.99 -6.65 -7.47
N GLU A 161 12.92 -6.01 -8.18
CA GLU A 161 14.31 -5.84 -7.74
C GLU A 161 14.41 -5.05 -6.44
N LEU A 162 13.71 -3.91 -6.34
CA LEU A 162 13.67 -3.11 -5.11
C LEU A 162 13.09 -3.89 -3.92
N LYS A 163 12.05 -4.70 -4.15
CA LYS A 163 11.46 -5.55 -3.11
C LYS A 163 12.45 -6.63 -2.64
N LEU A 164 13.19 -7.26 -3.55
CA LEU A 164 14.23 -8.24 -3.21
C LEU A 164 15.36 -7.60 -2.42
N GLU A 165 15.83 -6.41 -2.81
CA GLU A 165 16.85 -5.68 -2.05
C GLU A 165 16.38 -5.32 -0.64
N MET A 166 15.13 -4.84 -0.51
CA MET A 166 14.56 -4.52 0.80
C MET A 166 14.40 -5.75 1.68
N GLN A 167 14.01 -6.90 1.12
CA GLN A 167 13.93 -8.16 1.86
C GLN A 167 15.31 -8.65 2.31
N ALA A 168 16.33 -8.54 1.44
CA ALA A 168 17.70 -8.90 1.79
C ALA A 168 18.24 -8.02 2.93
N LYS A 169 18.01 -6.70 2.88
CA LYS A 169 18.41 -5.77 3.95
C LYS A 169 17.70 -6.08 5.27
N LYS A 170 16.40 -6.41 5.24
CA LYS A 170 15.67 -6.82 6.45
C LYS A 170 16.24 -8.11 7.04
N ALA A 171 16.51 -9.13 6.23
CA ALA A 171 17.10 -10.38 6.70
C ALA A 171 18.46 -10.18 7.37
N GLN A 172 19.31 -9.31 6.81
CA GLN A 172 20.59 -8.95 7.42
C GLN A 172 20.42 -8.23 8.77
N ILE A 173 19.44 -7.33 8.90
CA ILE A 173 19.15 -6.65 10.17
C ILE A 173 18.71 -7.67 11.22
N TYR A 174 17.78 -8.58 10.89
CA TYR A 174 17.34 -9.63 11.81
C TYR A 174 18.49 -10.56 12.24
N LEU A 175 19.35 -10.97 11.31
CA LEU A 175 20.54 -11.77 11.63
C LEU A 175 21.51 -11.00 12.52
N SER A 176 21.74 -9.71 12.25
CA SER A 176 22.62 -8.87 13.07
C SER A 176 22.07 -8.66 14.48
N TRP A 177 20.75 -8.67 14.65
CA TRP A 177 20.09 -8.60 15.96
C TRP A 177 20.22 -9.92 16.71
N LEU A 178 20.03 -11.06 16.03
CA LEU A 178 20.22 -12.40 16.60
C LEU A 178 21.68 -12.66 17.01
N GLN A 179 22.63 -12.06 16.30
CA GLN A 179 24.07 -12.12 16.63
C GLN A 179 24.47 -11.16 17.76
N ARG A 180 23.64 -10.17 18.10
CA ARG A 180 23.97 -9.16 19.13
C ARG A 180 23.65 -9.60 20.55
N GLU A 181 22.75 -10.57 20.74
CA GLU A 181 22.60 -11.23 22.03
C GLU A 181 23.60 -12.38 22.13
N PRO A 182 24.44 -12.44 23.20
CA PRO A 182 25.32 -13.57 23.36
C PRO A 182 24.44 -14.82 23.52
N VAL A 183 24.54 -15.74 22.55
CA VAL A 183 23.86 -17.06 22.55
C VAL A 183 23.96 -17.74 23.92
N ALA A 184 25.04 -17.48 24.68
CA ALA A 184 25.24 -17.91 26.05
C ALA A 184 24.15 -17.46 27.05
N VAL A 185 23.62 -16.23 26.95
CA VAL A 185 22.56 -15.72 27.84
C VAL A 185 21.22 -16.36 27.52
N LEU A 186 20.92 -16.56 26.22
CA LEU A 186 19.68 -17.22 25.80
C LEU A 186 19.68 -18.70 26.20
N VAL A 187 20.78 -19.41 25.97
CA VAL A 187 20.95 -20.81 26.41
C VAL A 187 20.90 -20.91 27.93
N GLY A 188 21.55 -20.00 28.65
CA GLY A 188 21.50 -19.95 30.11
C GLY A 188 20.11 -19.68 30.68
N GLY A 189 19.36 -18.75 30.07
CA GLY A 189 17.99 -18.44 30.46
C GLY A 189 17.05 -19.63 30.26
N VAL A 190 17.13 -20.32 29.12
CA VAL A 190 16.34 -21.54 28.87
C VAL A 190 16.70 -22.64 29.87
N LEU A 191 17.99 -22.85 30.16
CA LEU A 191 18.43 -23.83 31.16
C LEU A 191 17.86 -23.52 32.55
N LEU A 192 17.82 -22.24 32.92
CA LEU A 192 17.32 -21.77 34.21
C LEU A 192 15.81 -21.99 34.34
N VAL A 193 15.04 -21.71 33.27
CA VAL A 193 13.59 -21.98 33.24
C VAL A 193 13.29 -23.47 33.38
N VAL A 194 14.03 -24.33 32.68
CA VAL A 194 13.87 -25.79 32.80
C VAL A 194 14.20 -26.27 34.22
N LEU A 195 15.30 -25.79 34.80
CA LEU A 195 15.72 -26.20 36.14
C LEU A 195 14.75 -25.70 37.23
N ALA A 196 14.25 -24.47 37.09
CA ALA A 196 13.20 -23.93 37.95
C ALA A 196 11.91 -24.76 37.85
N GLY A 197 11.51 -25.16 36.65
CA GLY A 197 10.36 -26.04 36.43
C GLY A 197 10.53 -27.40 37.15
N VAL A 198 11.70 -28.02 37.04
CA VAL A 198 12.01 -29.28 37.73
C VAL A 198 11.94 -29.11 39.26
N LEU A 199 12.47 -28.01 39.79
CA LEU A 199 12.41 -27.71 41.23
C LEU A 199 10.98 -27.53 41.73
N ILE A 200 10.14 -26.81 40.97
CA ILE A 200 8.72 -26.63 41.29
C ILE A 200 8.02 -27.99 41.33
N VAL A 201 8.22 -28.85 40.32
CA VAL A 201 7.63 -30.19 40.28
C VAL A 201 8.13 -31.08 41.43
N ALA A 202 9.41 -30.99 41.79
CA ALA A 202 9.99 -31.72 42.91
C ALA A 202 9.37 -31.32 44.25
N MET A 203 9.08 -30.03 44.46
CA MET A 203 8.38 -29.55 45.66
C MET A 203 6.97 -30.13 45.80
N PHE A 204 6.24 -30.29 44.70
CA PHE A 204 4.89 -30.89 44.73
C PHE A 204 4.90 -32.41 44.89
N THR A 205 5.97 -33.08 44.48
CA THR A 205 6.10 -34.56 44.57
C THR A 205 6.75 -35.02 45.88
N GLY A 206 7.22 -34.11 46.73
CA GLY A 206 7.82 -34.43 48.03
C GLY A 206 9.17 -35.15 47.92
N VAL A 207 9.80 -35.12 46.74
CA VAL A 207 11.12 -35.73 46.52
C VAL A 207 12.18 -34.82 47.12
N PRO A 208 13.07 -35.32 48.00
CA PRO A 208 14.15 -34.51 48.53
C PRO A 208 15.08 -34.08 47.39
N VAL A 209 15.18 -32.76 47.16
CA VAL A 209 16.05 -32.19 46.14
C VAL A 209 17.50 -32.37 46.60
N ALA A 210 18.35 -32.96 45.75
CA ALA A 210 19.76 -33.11 46.05
C ALA A 210 20.41 -31.72 46.26
N GLU A 211 21.13 -31.57 47.38
CA GLU A 211 21.77 -30.31 47.79
C GLU A 211 22.74 -29.76 46.71
N ILE A 212 23.30 -30.65 45.91
CA ILE A 212 24.14 -30.36 44.73
C ILE A 212 23.36 -29.57 43.66
N VAL A 213 22.09 -29.90 43.42
CA VAL A 213 21.24 -29.23 42.40
C VAL A 213 20.87 -27.82 42.85
N SER A 214 20.54 -27.65 44.14
CA SER A 214 20.26 -26.33 44.73
C SER A 214 21.50 -25.44 44.70
N SER A 215 22.67 -25.99 45.07
CA SER A 215 23.93 -25.26 45.05
C SER A 215 24.35 -24.85 43.64
N ALA A 216 24.19 -25.74 42.66
CA ALA A 216 24.49 -25.46 41.26
C ALA A 216 23.54 -24.39 40.68
N PHE A 217 22.25 -24.45 41.02
CA PHE A 217 21.28 -23.42 40.61
C PHE A 217 21.67 -22.04 41.13
N LEU A 218 21.99 -21.92 42.42
CA LEU A 218 22.39 -20.65 43.03
C LEU A 218 23.69 -20.09 42.44
N LEU A 219 24.64 -20.97 42.08
CA LEU A 219 25.89 -20.56 41.44
C LEU A 219 25.63 -20.01 40.02
N ILE A 220 24.80 -20.69 39.23
CA ILE A 220 24.41 -20.24 37.89
C ILE A 220 23.62 -18.92 37.98
N LEU A 221 22.69 -18.82 38.93
CA LEU A 221 21.89 -17.62 39.18
C LEU A 221 22.78 -16.42 39.57
N GLY A 222 23.72 -16.63 40.49
CA GLY A 222 24.69 -15.62 40.92
C GLY A 222 25.60 -15.14 39.80
N TYR A 223 26.04 -16.05 38.92
CA TYR A 223 26.82 -15.70 37.72
C TYR A 223 26.04 -14.80 36.76
N PHE A 224 24.77 -15.11 36.47
CA PHE A 224 23.93 -14.29 35.59
C PHE A 224 23.63 -12.90 36.19
N PHE A 225 23.33 -12.82 37.48
CA PHE A 225 23.13 -11.52 38.15
C PHE A 225 24.42 -10.69 38.27
N GLY A 226 25.57 -11.35 38.45
CA GLY A 226 26.88 -10.69 38.45
C GLY A 226 27.25 -10.08 37.09
N GLN A 227 26.93 -10.76 35.99
CA GLN A 227 27.13 -10.23 34.63
C GLN A 227 26.17 -9.10 34.25
N ALA A 228 24.93 -9.13 34.74
CA ALA A 228 23.97 -8.06 34.49
C ALA A 228 24.39 -6.73 35.15
N SER A 229 24.98 -6.80 36.35
CA SER A 229 25.43 -5.61 37.09
C SER A 229 26.66 -4.94 36.47
N SER A 230 27.62 -5.72 35.94
CA SER A 230 28.86 -5.18 35.35
C SER A 230 28.68 -4.51 33.99
N ARG A 231 27.58 -4.78 33.26
CA ARG A 231 27.24 -4.06 32.02
C ARG A 231 26.69 -2.65 32.25
N SER A 232 26.11 -2.36 33.42
CA SER A 232 25.53 -1.03 33.70
C SER A 232 26.56 0.06 34.01
N THR A 233 27.81 -0.33 34.34
CA THR A 233 28.86 0.61 34.77
C THR A 233 29.74 1.14 33.64
N ASN A 234 29.61 0.63 32.41
CA ASN A 234 30.41 1.04 31.24
C ASN A 234 29.65 1.94 30.24
N SER A 235 28.46 2.43 30.61
CA SER A 235 27.64 3.34 29.79
C SER A 235 27.55 4.77 30.34
N SER A 236 28.62 5.26 30.98
CA SER A 236 28.78 6.66 31.38
C SER A 236 29.88 7.32 30.56
#